data_AF-A0A6H3F5F0-F1
#
_entry.id   AF-A0A6H3F5F0-F1
#
_cell.length_a   1.000
_cell.length_b   1.000
_cell.length_c   1.000
_cell.angle_alpha   90.00
_cell.angle_beta   90.00
_cell.angle_gamma   90.00
#
_symmetry.space_group_name_H-M   'P 1'
#
loop_
_entity.id
_entity.type
_entity.pdbx_description
1 polymer ?
#
loop_
_entity_poly.entity_id
_entity_poly.type
_entity_poly.pdbx_seq_one_letter_code
_entity_poly.pdbx_strand_id
1 'polypeptide(L)'
;MHTFSTWFLYWQWLLSILSLGAAAAAGLPGILILTLLAGRRGNARLCAFGAGRMARLAFRLAPLGIVCTLGEHLGLLVQLRGPAGLTGLYPLHPVMLPATTAVLAWLAGMVCLFFYLKADAAAPLPALPPVDQRRAKGKKIAPDPALSQWEEPEFRSRLCLALAALICFFTALTLPRWPFAGLPQGMELSTAAQAVLSTSLHDLFAALGPAGAAALLVLTRLRKGPEGTPLETDALRKAGRWCALWAFLGYIPRCLDRWGLFVGISLRPGPLPPDVAAEALGLTPLTLAIACWILIFALRAPRRILWLNFLAIFFLLVRQSLPFVLRLAQ
;
A
#
# COMPACT_ATOMS: atom_id res chain seq x y z
N MET A 1 -28.75 0.85 -23.95
CA MET A 1 -27.36 0.39 -23.77
C MET A 1 -26.43 1.56 -24.07
N HIS A 2 -25.84 2.17 -23.04
CA HIS A 2 -24.84 3.23 -23.28
C HIS A 2 -23.55 2.56 -23.76
N THR A 3 -23.27 2.61 -25.05
CA THR A 3 -21.96 2.28 -25.60
C THR A 3 -20.98 3.30 -25.05
N PHE A 4 -20.28 2.94 -23.96
CA PHE A 4 -19.17 3.75 -23.47
C PHE A 4 -18.13 3.86 -24.59
N SER A 5 -17.66 5.07 -24.88
CA SER A 5 -16.59 5.26 -25.85
C SER A 5 -15.38 4.42 -25.45
N THR A 6 -14.79 3.72 -26.41
CA THR A 6 -13.59 2.88 -26.21
C THR A 6 -12.47 3.66 -25.51
N TRP A 7 -12.34 4.95 -25.81
CA TRP A 7 -11.43 5.87 -25.13
C TRP A 7 -11.64 5.94 -23.60
N PHE A 8 -12.90 6.02 -23.15
CA PHE A 8 -13.23 6.07 -21.73
C PHE A 8 -12.88 4.76 -21.02
N LEU A 9 -13.04 3.63 -21.71
CA LEU A 9 -12.67 2.32 -21.19
C LEU A 9 -11.15 2.19 -21.02
N TYR A 10 -10.35 2.66 -21.98
CA TYR A 10 -8.89 2.72 -21.85
C TYR A 10 -8.43 3.63 -20.72
N TRP A 11 -9.09 4.79 -20.55
CA TRP A 11 -8.81 5.70 -19.43
C TRP A 11 -9.06 5.03 -18.08
N GLN A 12 -10.19 4.37 -17.90
CA GLN A 12 -10.51 3.65 -16.66
C GLN A 12 -9.56 2.47 -16.40
N TRP A 13 -9.15 1.76 -17.45
CA TRP A 13 -8.17 0.69 -17.34
C TRP A 13 -6.81 1.22 -16.87
N LEU A 14 -6.34 2.34 -17.43
CA LEU A 14 -5.10 2.98 -17.01
C LEU A 14 -5.17 3.41 -15.54
N LEU A 15 -6.26 4.05 -15.11
CA LEU A 15 -6.46 4.42 -13.71
C LEU A 15 -6.46 3.19 -12.79
N SER A 16 -7.08 2.08 -13.20
CA SER A 16 -7.08 0.83 -12.44
C SER A 16 -5.66 0.28 -12.26
N ILE A 17 -4.79 0.36 -13.27
CA ILE A 17 -3.39 -0.03 -13.13
C ILE A 17 -2.64 0.94 -12.19
N LEU A 18 -2.81 2.25 -12.37
CA LEU A 18 -2.16 3.28 -11.56
C LEU A 18 -2.59 3.20 -10.08
N SER A 19 -3.80 2.71 -9.81
CA SER A 19 -4.33 2.52 -8.46
C SER A 19 -3.47 1.58 -7.61
N LEU A 20 -2.76 0.61 -8.23
CA LEU A 20 -1.79 -0.25 -7.53
C LEU A 20 -0.62 0.58 -6.97
N GLY A 21 -0.15 1.56 -7.74
CA GLY A 21 0.90 2.49 -7.33
C GLY A 21 0.43 3.47 -6.26
N ALA A 22 -0.79 4.00 -6.40
CA ALA A 22 -1.42 4.85 -5.38
C ALA A 22 -1.62 4.09 -4.05
N ALA A 23 -2.11 2.85 -4.12
CA ALA A 23 -2.25 1.98 -2.96
C ALA A 23 -0.88 1.68 -2.33
N ALA A 24 0.16 1.39 -3.13
CA ALA A 24 1.51 1.23 -2.60
C ALA A 24 1.98 2.49 -1.86
N ALA A 25 1.72 3.69 -2.39
CA ALA A 25 2.08 4.95 -1.73
C ALA A 25 1.38 5.12 -0.37
N ALA A 26 0.11 4.77 -0.27
CA ALA A 26 -0.66 4.84 0.98
C ALA A 26 -0.24 3.79 2.02
N GLY A 27 0.13 2.58 1.59
CA GLY A 27 0.52 1.49 2.49
C GLY A 27 1.98 1.55 2.99
N LEU A 28 2.88 2.17 2.22
CA LEU A 28 4.31 2.24 2.55
C LEU A 28 4.62 2.92 3.89
N PRO A 29 3.95 4.02 4.31
CA PRO A 29 4.13 4.59 5.63
C PRO A 29 3.82 3.61 6.77
N GLY A 30 2.82 2.74 6.60
CA GLY A 30 2.51 1.69 7.57
C GLY A 30 3.65 0.69 7.71
N ILE A 31 4.17 0.17 6.59
CA ILE A 31 5.33 -0.73 6.58
C ILE A 31 6.56 -0.02 7.18
N LEU A 32 6.78 1.25 6.83
CA LEU A 32 7.88 2.07 7.32
C LEU A 32 7.84 2.19 8.86
N ILE A 33 6.70 2.55 9.44
CA ILE A 33 6.53 2.63 10.91
C ILE A 33 6.92 1.30 11.56
N LEU A 34 6.43 0.19 11.00
CA LEU A 34 6.70 -1.14 11.52
C LEU A 34 8.18 -1.54 11.35
N THR A 35 8.85 -1.11 10.26
CA THR A 35 10.31 -1.30 10.11
C THR A 35 11.10 -0.55 11.17
N LEU A 36 10.72 0.70 11.45
CA LEU A 36 11.36 1.53 12.47
C LEU A 36 11.16 0.92 13.87
N LEU A 37 9.96 0.45 14.19
CA LEU A 37 9.67 -0.22 15.45
C LEU A 37 10.40 -1.56 15.59
N ALA A 38 10.50 -2.34 14.51
CA ALA A 38 11.27 -3.58 14.50
C ALA A 38 12.77 -3.34 14.75
N GLY A 39 13.30 -2.19 14.29
CA GLY A 39 14.68 -1.77 14.54
C GLY A 39 15.06 -1.70 16.01
N ARG A 40 14.10 -1.37 16.90
CA ARG A 40 14.30 -1.36 18.37
C ARG A 40 14.67 -2.72 18.95
N ARG A 41 14.27 -3.81 18.27
CA ARG A 41 14.52 -5.19 18.71
C ARG A 41 15.76 -5.81 18.04
N GLY A 42 16.44 -5.07 17.17
CA GLY A 42 17.67 -5.49 16.48
C GLY A 42 17.74 -5.09 15.00
N ASN A 43 18.95 -5.07 14.44
CA ASN A 43 19.24 -4.60 13.07
C ASN A 43 18.79 -3.15 12.79
N ALA A 44 18.76 -2.28 13.81
CA ALA A 44 18.42 -0.86 13.76
C ALA A 44 18.91 -0.14 12.48
N ARG A 45 20.19 -0.31 12.13
CA ARG A 45 20.80 0.29 10.95
C ARG A 45 20.19 -0.16 9.62
N LEU A 46 19.89 -1.46 9.49
CA LEU A 46 19.21 -2.01 8.31
C LEU A 46 17.78 -1.47 8.23
N CYS A 47 17.09 -1.37 9.37
CA CYS A 47 15.74 -0.82 9.46
C CYS A 47 15.69 0.66 9.10
N ALA A 48 16.61 1.49 9.59
CA ALA A 48 16.70 2.90 9.22
C ALA A 48 16.98 3.08 7.72
N PHE A 49 17.95 2.33 7.18
CA PHE A 49 18.25 2.37 5.75
C PHE A 49 17.06 1.93 4.89
N GLY A 50 16.37 0.86 5.30
CA GLY A 50 15.16 0.37 4.64
C GLY A 50 14.02 1.38 4.69
N ALA A 51 13.77 1.98 5.86
CA ALA A 51 12.76 3.00 6.09
C ALA A 51 12.98 4.23 5.19
N GLY A 52 14.20 4.74 5.10
CA GLY A 52 14.54 5.85 4.19
C GLY A 52 14.37 5.52 2.70
N ARG A 53 14.55 4.25 2.31
CA ARG A 53 14.26 3.80 0.93
C ARG A 53 12.76 3.67 0.67
N MET A 54 12.01 3.13 1.62
CA MET A 54 10.55 3.04 1.56
C MET A 54 9.90 4.42 1.53
N ALA A 55 10.38 5.38 2.34
CA ALA A 55 9.91 6.76 2.32
C ALA A 55 10.11 7.42 0.95
N ARG A 56 11.30 7.25 0.34
CA ARG A 56 11.57 7.77 -1.01
C ARG A 56 10.68 7.13 -2.07
N LEU A 57 10.41 5.84 -1.95
CA LEU A 57 9.48 5.14 -2.82
C LEU A 57 8.05 5.66 -2.65
N ALA A 58 7.59 5.81 -1.41
CA ALA A 58 6.27 6.34 -1.08
C ALA A 58 6.10 7.75 -1.67
N PHE A 59 7.07 8.63 -1.44
CA PHE A 59 7.05 9.99 -1.96
C PHE A 59 7.02 10.04 -3.50
N ARG A 60 7.76 9.16 -4.18
CA ARG A 60 7.77 9.06 -5.66
C ARG A 60 6.46 8.52 -6.23
N LEU A 61 5.79 7.63 -5.52
CA LEU A 61 4.50 7.06 -5.94
C LEU A 61 3.32 7.92 -5.54
N ALA A 62 3.46 8.79 -4.54
CA ALA A 62 2.37 9.61 -4.01
C ALA A 62 1.63 10.47 -5.05
N PRO A 63 2.27 11.06 -6.09
CA PRO A 63 1.54 11.78 -7.14
C PRO A 63 0.46 10.94 -7.85
N LEU A 64 0.65 9.61 -7.93
CA LEU A 64 -0.33 8.70 -8.52
C LEU A 64 -1.65 8.71 -7.75
N GLY A 65 -1.61 8.92 -6.44
CA GLY A 65 -2.83 9.01 -5.63
C GLY A 65 -3.71 10.17 -6.04
N ILE A 66 -3.13 11.35 -6.25
CA ILE A 66 -3.87 12.55 -6.70
C ILE A 66 -4.55 12.28 -8.05
N VAL A 67 -3.80 11.68 -8.99
CA VAL A 67 -4.32 11.32 -10.31
C VAL A 67 -5.47 10.32 -10.21
N CYS A 68 -5.32 9.27 -9.37
CA CYS A 68 -6.36 8.26 -9.19
C CYS A 68 -7.60 8.83 -8.51
N THR A 69 -7.46 9.61 -7.43
CA THR A 69 -8.60 10.19 -6.71
C THR A 69 -9.43 11.12 -7.58
N LEU A 70 -8.75 11.96 -8.39
CA LEU A 70 -9.45 12.85 -9.32
C LEU A 70 -10.04 12.07 -10.50
N GLY A 71 -9.27 11.15 -11.07
CA GLY A 71 -9.67 10.35 -12.22
C GLY A 71 -10.88 9.45 -11.94
N GLU A 72 -10.91 8.80 -10.78
CA GLU A 72 -12.04 7.97 -10.33
C GLU A 72 -13.28 8.82 -10.08
N HIS A 73 -13.15 9.96 -9.39
CA HIS A 73 -14.28 10.85 -9.12
C HIS A 73 -14.88 11.43 -10.40
N LEU A 74 -14.04 11.91 -11.32
CA LEU A 74 -14.48 12.39 -12.63
C LEU A 74 -15.08 11.27 -13.47
N GLY A 75 -14.51 10.06 -13.41
CA GLY A 75 -15.07 8.88 -14.06
C GLY A 75 -16.48 8.55 -13.58
N LEU A 76 -16.71 8.60 -12.26
CA LEU A 76 -18.04 8.42 -11.67
C LEU A 76 -19.01 9.51 -12.11
N LEU A 77 -18.59 10.77 -12.17
CA LEU A 77 -19.44 11.86 -12.66
C LEU A 77 -19.84 11.68 -14.13
N VAL A 78 -18.90 11.26 -14.97
CA VAL A 78 -19.19 10.95 -16.38
C VAL A 78 -20.15 9.77 -16.51
N GLN A 79 -20.01 8.74 -15.67
CA GLN A 79 -20.93 7.61 -15.66
C GLN A 79 -22.35 7.99 -15.22
N LEU A 80 -22.47 8.86 -14.22
CA LEU A 80 -23.76 9.24 -13.64
C LEU A 80 -24.49 10.36 -14.42
N ARG A 81 -23.74 11.31 -14.98
CA ARG A 81 -24.29 12.55 -15.57
C ARG A 81 -23.92 12.76 -17.04
N GLY A 82 -23.16 11.83 -17.62
CA GLY A 82 -22.59 12.00 -18.96
C GLY A 82 -21.48 13.07 -19.01
N PRO A 83 -20.86 13.28 -20.18
CA PRO A 83 -19.75 14.23 -20.34
C PRO A 83 -20.17 15.70 -20.13
N ALA A 84 -21.44 16.04 -20.36
CA ALA A 84 -21.98 17.37 -20.09
C ALA A 84 -22.01 17.70 -18.59
N GLY A 85 -22.06 16.70 -17.71
CA GLY A 85 -21.98 16.89 -16.27
C GLY A 85 -20.64 17.45 -15.76
N LEU A 86 -19.63 17.56 -16.63
CA LEU A 86 -18.33 18.13 -16.32
C LEU A 86 -18.23 19.64 -16.54
N THR A 87 -19.17 20.24 -17.29
CA THR A 87 -19.12 21.68 -17.60
C THR A 87 -19.45 22.51 -16.37
N GLY A 88 -18.64 23.53 -16.07
CA GLY A 88 -18.86 24.43 -14.93
C GLY A 88 -18.39 23.90 -13.57
N LEU A 89 -17.67 22.76 -13.54
CA LEU A 89 -17.04 22.27 -12.31
C LEU A 89 -15.84 23.15 -11.91
N TYR A 90 -15.78 23.51 -10.63
CA TYR A 90 -14.63 24.14 -9.99
C TYR A 90 -14.30 23.39 -8.69
N PRO A 91 -13.08 23.52 -8.14
CA PRO A 91 -12.63 22.72 -6.98
C PRO A 91 -13.53 22.84 -5.72
N LEU A 92 -14.11 24.01 -5.50
CA LEU A 92 -14.99 24.28 -4.36
C LEU A 92 -16.47 23.96 -4.63
N HIS A 93 -16.81 23.44 -5.82
CA HIS A 93 -18.17 23.03 -6.14
C HIS A 93 -18.59 21.90 -5.18
N PRO A 94 -19.84 21.88 -4.65
CA PRO A 94 -20.24 20.91 -3.63
C PRO A 94 -20.07 19.45 -4.07
N VAL A 95 -20.22 19.18 -5.35
CA VAL A 95 -20.01 17.84 -5.96
C VAL A 95 -18.52 17.45 -5.99
N MET A 96 -17.61 18.41 -5.96
CA MET A 96 -16.16 18.20 -5.97
C MET A 96 -15.54 18.18 -4.57
N LEU A 97 -16.26 18.60 -3.52
CA LEU A 97 -15.81 18.60 -2.13
C LEU A 97 -15.16 17.28 -1.67
N PRO A 98 -15.72 16.08 -1.97
CA PRO A 98 -15.10 14.83 -1.55
C PRO A 98 -13.73 14.63 -2.20
N ALA A 99 -13.61 14.94 -3.49
CA ALA A 99 -12.35 14.81 -4.23
C ALA A 99 -11.32 15.86 -3.80
N THR A 100 -11.73 17.10 -3.59
CA THR A 100 -10.80 18.18 -3.22
C THR A 100 -10.28 18.06 -1.80
N THR A 101 -11.15 17.69 -0.85
CA THR A 101 -10.71 17.39 0.52
C THR A 101 -9.77 16.18 0.56
N ALA A 102 -10.06 15.12 -0.22
CA ALA A 102 -9.17 13.97 -0.34
C ALA A 102 -7.80 14.35 -0.92
N VAL A 103 -7.76 15.17 -1.98
CA VAL A 103 -6.51 15.66 -2.58
C VAL A 103 -5.72 16.52 -1.58
N LEU A 104 -6.37 17.40 -0.82
CA LEU A 104 -5.72 18.21 0.21
C LEU A 104 -5.13 17.34 1.32
N ALA A 105 -5.87 16.34 1.80
CA ALA A 105 -5.37 15.38 2.78
C ALA A 105 -4.17 14.59 2.22
N TRP A 106 -4.22 14.19 0.95
CA TRP A 106 -3.13 13.50 0.29
C TRP A 106 -1.87 14.38 0.17
N LEU A 107 -2.04 15.64 -0.22
CA LEU A 107 -0.95 16.62 -0.27
C LEU A 107 -0.32 16.86 1.11
N ALA A 108 -1.13 16.95 2.17
CA ALA A 108 -0.63 17.04 3.53
C ALA A 108 0.23 15.81 3.89
N GLY A 109 -0.19 14.61 3.49
CA GLY A 109 0.61 13.38 3.65
C GLY A 109 1.94 13.42 2.89
N MET A 110 1.95 13.96 1.67
CA MET A 110 3.18 14.18 0.90
C MET A 110 4.13 15.18 1.58
N VAL A 111 3.60 16.25 2.19
CA VAL A 111 4.37 17.22 2.95
C VAL A 111 5.00 16.55 4.18
N CYS A 112 4.24 15.72 4.92
CA CYS A 112 4.78 14.94 6.04
C CYS A 112 5.91 13.99 5.59
N LEU A 113 5.74 13.30 4.45
CA LEU A 113 6.81 12.46 3.88
C LEU A 113 8.03 13.28 3.44
N PHE A 114 7.84 14.47 2.90
CA PHE A 114 8.93 15.35 2.52
C PHE A 114 9.76 15.78 3.74
N PHE A 115 9.10 16.19 4.83
CA PHE A 115 9.78 16.49 6.08
C PHE A 115 10.43 15.26 6.70
N TYR A 116 9.81 14.08 6.59
CA TYR A 116 10.44 12.82 6.98
C TYR A 116 11.73 12.61 6.21
N LEU A 117 11.75 12.80 4.89
CA LEU A 117 12.94 12.62 4.06
C LEU A 117 14.06 13.62 4.39
N LYS A 118 13.70 14.85 4.76
CA LYS A 118 14.65 15.84 5.27
C LYS A 118 15.26 15.40 6.59
N ALA A 119 14.43 14.93 7.53
CA ALA A 119 14.90 14.39 8.80
C ALA A 119 15.72 13.09 8.62
N ASP A 120 15.38 12.26 7.64
CA ASP A 120 16.10 11.03 7.28
C ASP A 120 17.49 11.34 6.73
N ALA A 121 17.60 12.35 5.88
CA ALA A 121 18.87 12.81 5.32
C ALA A 121 19.78 13.51 6.34
N ALA A 122 19.19 14.16 7.35
CA ALA A 122 19.94 14.90 8.36
C ALA A 122 20.56 14.00 9.44
N ALA A 123 19.92 12.88 9.82
CA ALA A 123 20.51 12.04 10.87
C ALA A 123 21.45 10.96 10.31
N PRO A 124 22.61 10.76 10.96
CA PRO A 124 23.52 9.69 10.63
C PRO A 124 22.87 8.31 10.83
N LEU A 125 23.31 7.32 10.05
CA LEU A 125 22.94 5.94 10.30
C LEU A 125 23.48 5.51 11.68
N PRO A 126 22.74 4.69 12.46
CA PRO A 126 23.21 4.21 13.76
C PRO A 126 24.60 3.59 13.66
N ALA A 127 25.48 3.92 14.62
CA ALA A 127 26.85 3.43 14.62
C ALA A 127 26.89 1.91 14.88
N LEU A 128 27.86 1.23 14.28
CA LEU A 128 28.15 -0.17 14.63
C LEU A 128 28.73 -0.23 16.04
N PRO A 129 28.27 -1.14 16.92
CA PRO A 129 28.97 -1.38 18.17
C PRO A 129 30.41 -1.87 17.87
N PRO A 130 31.42 -1.42 18.62
CA PRO A 130 32.80 -1.81 18.42
C PRO A 130 32.96 -3.34 18.51
N VAL A 131 33.86 -3.89 17.69
CA VAL A 131 34.07 -5.33 17.45
C VAL A 131 34.28 -6.12 18.76
N ASP A 132 34.83 -5.48 19.79
CA ASP A 132 35.13 -6.10 21.09
C ASP A 132 33.89 -6.51 21.89
N GLN A 133 32.76 -5.81 21.71
CA GLN A 133 31.51 -6.15 22.41
C GLN A 133 30.79 -7.37 21.80
N ARG A 134 31.12 -7.79 20.56
CA ARG A 134 30.56 -9.01 19.97
C ARG A 134 31.14 -10.29 20.60
N ARG A 135 32.35 -10.24 21.16
CA ARG A 135 33.03 -11.37 21.80
C ARG A 135 32.75 -11.50 23.31
N ALA A 136 32.32 -10.42 23.97
CA ALA A 136 32.19 -10.34 25.43
C ALA A 136 30.82 -10.77 26.00
N LYS A 137 30.04 -11.61 25.32
CA LYS A 137 28.74 -12.07 25.84
C LYS A 137 28.91 -13.17 26.89
N GLY A 138 29.05 -12.75 28.15
CA GLY A 138 29.00 -13.61 29.33
C GLY A 138 28.51 -12.94 30.62
N LYS A 139 28.03 -11.69 30.61
CA LYS A 139 27.53 -11.03 31.84
C LYS A 139 26.35 -10.10 31.56
N LYS A 140 25.44 -10.01 32.54
CA LYS A 140 24.16 -9.27 32.50
C LYS A 140 24.31 -7.91 31.81
N ILE A 141 23.53 -7.75 30.75
CA ILE A 141 23.64 -6.73 29.70
C ILE A 141 23.23 -5.37 30.26
N ALA A 142 24.19 -4.44 30.38
CA ALA A 142 23.89 -3.01 30.38
C ALA A 142 23.12 -2.67 29.09
N PRO A 143 22.15 -1.73 29.10
CA PRO A 143 21.33 -1.43 27.93
C PRO A 143 22.22 -1.18 26.70
N ASP A 144 21.93 -1.90 25.61
CA ASP A 144 22.69 -1.87 24.36
C ASP A 144 22.93 -0.40 23.94
N PRO A 145 24.17 0.04 23.62
CA PRO A 145 24.41 1.41 23.15
C PRO A 145 23.69 1.71 21.83
N ALA A 146 23.26 0.68 21.10
CA ALA A 146 22.40 0.79 19.93
C ALA A 146 20.93 1.14 20.27
N LEU A 147 20.47 0.84 21.49
CA LEU A 147 19.14 1.22 21.97
C LEU A 147 19.10 2.68 22.42
N SER A 148 20.15 3.17 23.10
CA SER A 148 20.22 4.59 23.51
C SER A 148 20.33 5.55 22.32
N GLN A 149 21.07 5.20 21.26
CA GLN A 149 21.09 5.95 19.99
C GLN A 149 19.77 5.93 19.22
N TRP A 150 18.91 4.93 19.48
CA TRP A 150 17.59 4.81 18.86
C TRP A 150 16.48 5.49 19.67
N GLU A 151 16.79 5.94 20.89
CA GLU A 151 15.91 6.72 21.77
C GLU A 151 16.07 8.24 21.60
N GLU A 152 16.94 8.69 20.69
CA GLU A 152 17.12 10.10 20.39
C GLU A 152 15.81 10.78 19.91
N PRO A 153 15.64 12.09 20.19
CA PRO A 153 14.46 12.86 19.75
C PRO A 153 14.22 12.79 18.23
N GLU A 154 15.27 12.53 17.46
CA GLU A 154 15.26 12.39 16.00
C GLU A 154 14.53 11.11 15.52
N PHE A 155 14.59 10.01 16.29
CA PHE A 155 13.81 8.82 15.98
C PHE A 155 12.31 9.05 16.20
N ARG A 156 11.97 9.71 17.31
CA ARG A 156 10.57 10.03 17.66
C ARG A 156 9.97 10.98 16.61
N SER A 157 10.72 11.98 16.16
CA SER A 157 10.24 12.91 15.12
C SER A 157 9.96 12.19 13.79
N ARG A 158 10.85 11.29 13.34
CA ARG A 158 10.65 10.44 12.16
C ARG A 158 9.41 9.56 12.28
N LEU A 159 9.22 8.92 13.43
CA LEU A 159 8.05 8.09 13.70
C LEU A 159 6.76 8.92 13.67
N CYS A 160 6.76 10.10 14.30
CA CYS A 160 5.62 11.02 14.28
C CYS A 160 5.29 11.49 12.87
N LEU A 161 6.29 11.85 12.06
CA LEU A 161 6.09 12.28 10.66
C LEU A 161 5.54 11.16 9.78
N ALA A 162 6.03 9.93 9.97
CA ALA A 162 5.51 8.77 9.27
C ALA A 162 4.07 8.43 9.68
N LEU A 163 3.75 8.53 10.97
CA LEU A 163 2.40 8.33 11.50
C LEU A 163 1.44 9.42 10.99
N ALA A 164 1.88 10.67 10.98
CA ALA A 164 1.11 11.78 10.40
C ALA A 164 0.84 11.53 8.91
N ALA A 165 1.85 11.12 8.13
CA ALA A 165 1.67 10.76 6.72
C ALA A 165 0.66 9.61 6.53
N LEU A 166 0.73 8.57 7.37
CA LEU A 166 -0.23 7.45 7.34
C LEU A 166 -1.65 7.93 7.63
N ILE A 167 -1.83 8.78 8.65
CA ILE A 167 -3.14 9.36 9.00
C ILE A 167 -3.66 10.21 7.84
N CYS A 168 -2.82 11.04 7.22
CA CYS A 168 -3.19 11.86 6.06
C CYS A 168 -3.61 11.04 4.84
N PHE A 169 -2.91 9.94 4.53
CA PHE A 169 -3.35 9.06 3.45
C PHE A 169 -4.60 8.28 3.81
N PHE A 170 -4.74 7.87 5.07
CA PHE A 170 -5.97 7.24 5.54
C PHE A 170 -7.17 8.19 5.41
N THR A 171 -7.03 9.45 5.83
CA THR A 171 -8.08 10.44 5.65
C THR A 171 -8.37 10.71 4.18
N ALA A 172 -7.36 10.73 3.31
CA ALA A 172 -7.57 10.86 1.87
C ALA A 172 -8.33 9.67 1.26
N LEU A 173 -8.22 8.46 1.83
CA LEU A 173 -9.00 7.28 1.44
C LEU A 173 -10.44 7.30 2.01
N THR A 174 -10.66 7.93 3.17
CA THR A 174 -11.99 8.00 3.80
C THR A 174 -12.87 9.11 3.24
N LEU A 175 -12.28 10.29 2.94
CA LEU A 175 -13.01 11.49 2.54
C LEU A 175 -13.90 11.30 1.31
N PRO A 176 -13.49 10.61 0.23
CA PRO A 176 -14.36 10.38 -0.93
C PRO A 176 -15.64 9.60 -0.61
N ARG A 177 -15.65 8.82 0.48
CA ARG A 177 -16.79 8.00 0.93
C ARG A 177 -17.62 8.67 2.00
N TRP A 178 -17.15 9.81 2.51
CA TRP A 178 -17.85 10.51 3.56
C TRP A 178 -19.15 11.12 3.01
N PRO A 179 -20.30 10.95 3.69
CA PRO A 179 -21.59 11.44 3.22
C PRO A 179 -21.73 12.95 3.39
N PHE A 180 -20.97 13.74 2.63
CA PHE A 180 -20.99 15.21 2.67
C PHE A 180 -22.36 15.80 2.31
N ALA A 181 -23.14 15.12 1.48
CA ALA A 181 -24.46 15.57 1.03
C ALA A 181 -25.59 15.27 2.04
N GLY A 182 -25.27 14.66 3.19
CA GLY A 182 -26.23 14.23 4.20
C GLY A 182 -26.31 12.71 4.32
N LEU A 183 -26.82 12.26 5.47
CA LEU A 183 -27.00 10.84 5.75
C LEU A 183 -28.23 10.28 5.02
N PRO A 184 -28.21 9.00 4.57
CA PRO A 184 -29.41 8.32 4.10
C PRO A 184 -30.53 8.37 5.15
N GLN A 185 -31.78 8.42 4.70
CA GLN A 185 -32.93 8.46 5.60
C GLN A 185 -32.93 7.24 6.54
N GLY A 186 -33.04 7.50 7.85
CA GLY A 186 -33.04 6.45 8.89
C GLY A 186 -31.66 5.93 9.31
N MET A 187 -30.56 6.46 8.77
CA MET A 187 -29.20 6.04 9.13
C MET A 187 -28.60 6.96 10.20
N GLU A 188 -28.16 6.39 11.32
CA GLU A 188 -27.41 7.13 12.33
C GLU A 188 -25.98 7.46 11.87
N LEU A 189 -25.46 8.60 12.33
CA LEU A 189 -24.07 9.01 12.06
C LEU A 189 -23.05 7.98 12.55
N SER A 190 -23.32 7.33 13.69
CA SER A 190 -22.52 6.25 14.27
C SER A 190 -22.33 5.09 13.27
N THR A 191 -23.43 4.65 12.67
CA THR A 191 -23.49 3.53 11.72
C THR A 191 -22.80 3.90 10.42
N ALA A 192 -23.04 5.11 9.90
CA ALA A 192 -22.36 5.61 8.71
C ALA A 192 -20.84 5.74 8.92
N ALA A 193 -20.41 6.30 10.07
CA ALA A 193 -19.00 6.42 10.41
C ALA A 193 -18.32 5.06 10.53
N GLN A 194 -18.97 4.09 11.19
CA GLN A 194 -18.45 2.73 11.32
C GLN A 194 -18.31 2.04 9.95
N ALA A 195 -19.29 2.18 9.06
CA ALA A 195 -19.23 1.61 7.72
C ALA A 195 -18.07 2.23 6.90
N VAL A 196 -17.95 3.55 6.89
CA VAL A 196 -16.90 4.26 6.13
C VAL A 196 -15.51 3.96 6.68
N LEU A 197 -15.33 4.02 8.01
CA LEU A 197 -14.05 3.78 8.66
C LEU A 197 -13.62 2.31 8.52
N SER A 198 -14.53 1.35 8.74
CA SER A 198 -14.20 -0.07 8.56
C SER A 198 -13.79 -0.35 7.12
N THR A 199 -14.53 0.13 6.12
CA THR A 199 -14.19 -0.06 4.71
C THR A 199 -12.83 0.57 4.38
N SER A 200 -12.57 1.78 4.87
CA SER A 200 -11.30 2.47 4.63
C SER A 200 -10.12 1.80 5.32
N LEU A 201 -10.33 1.19 6.50
CA LEU A 201 -9.32 0.38 7.18
C LEU A 201 -9.00 -0.89 6.41
N HIS A 202 -10.01 -1.59 5.89
CA HIS A 202 -9.80 -2.75 5.01
C HIS A 202 -9.00 -2.38 3.76
N ASP A 203 -9.24 -1.19 3.20
CA ASP A 203 -8.51 -0.70 2.04
C ASP A 203 -7.08 -0.31 2.34
N LEU A 204 -6.85 0.36 3.47
CA LEU A 204 -5.50 0.66 3.94
C LEU A 204 -4.72 -0.63 4.24
N PHE A 205 -5.37 -1.64 4.82
CA PHE A 205 -4.74 -2.94 5.05
C PHE A 205 -4.42 -3.64 3.72
N ALA A 206 -5.35 -3.61 2.77
CA ALA A 206 -5.11 -4.13 1.42
C ALA A 206 -3.99 -3.40 0.68
N ALA A 207 -3.79 -2.11 0.97
CA ALA A 207 -2.71 -1.28 0.45
C ALA A 207 -1.32 -1.71 0.96
N LEU A 208 -1.23 -2.49 2.06
CA LEU A 208 0.03 -3.12 2.49
C LEU A 208 0.55 -4.14 1.48
N GLY A 209 -0.35 -4.81 0.76
CA GLY A 209 0.00 -5.76 -0.30
C GLY A 209 0.86 -5.16 -1.41
N PRO A 210 0.35 -4.14 -2.16
CA PRO A 210 1.12 -3.47 -3.19
C PRO A 210 2.31 -2.69 -2.63
N ALA A 211 2.23 -2.18 -1.40
CA ALA A 211 3.37 -1.54 -0.72
C ALA A 211 4.52 -2.55 -0.49
N GLY A 212 4.23 -3.76 -0.02
CA GLY A 212 5.20 -4.83 0.15
C GLY A 212 5.81 -5.28 -1.19
N ALA A 213 4.99 -5.41 -2.23
CA ALA A 213 5.44 -5.75 -3.58
C ALA A 213 6.36 -4.67 -4.18
N ALA A 214 6.02 -3.39 -3.98
CA ALA A 214 6.83 -2.26 -4.41
C ALA A 214 8.17 -2.19 -3.64
N ALA A 215 8.16 -2.47 -2.34
CA ALA A 215 9.38 -2.59 -1.55
C ALA A 215 10.28 -3.74 -2.03
N LEU A 216 9.71 -4.89 -2.41
CA LEU A 216 10.44 -5.99 -3.03
C LEU A 216 11.07 -5.58 -4.39
N LEU A 217 10.39 -4.78 -5.20
CA LEU A 217 10.98 -4.23 -6.45
C LEU A 217 12.18 -3.33 -6.18
N VAL A 218 12.15 -2.54 -5.10
CA VAL A 218 13.31 -1.74 -4.72
C VAL A 218 14.46 -2.66 -4.27
N LEU A 219 14.15 -3.72 -3.53
CA LEU A 219 15.14 -4.72 -3.11
C LEU A 219 15.79 -5.45 -4.30
N THR A 220 15.07 -5.75 -5.39
CA THR A 220 15.68 -6.38 -6.57
C THR A 220 16.69 -5.47 -7.27
N ARG A 221 16.53 -4.15 -7.14
CA ARG A 221 17.45 -3.14 -7.71
C ARG A 221 18.58 -2.73 -6.77
N LEU A 222 18.51 -3.09 -5.48
CA LEU A 222 19.50 -2.71 -4.49
C LEU A 222 20.76 -3.59 -4.58
N ARG A 223 21.87 -2.99 -5.04
CA ARG A 223 23.20 -3.65 -5.10
C ARG A 223 24.08 -3.34 -3.89
N LYS A 224 23.93 -2.15 -3.31
CA LYS A 224 24.74 -1.65 -2.19
C LYS A 224 23.92 -1.59 -0.90
N GLY A 225 24.54 -1.99 0.19
CA GLY A 225 24.02 -1.88 1.55
C GLY A 225 24.23 -0.49 2.16
N PRO A 226 23.94 -0.33 3.46
CA PRO A 226 24.06 0.94 4.18
C PRO A 226 25.48 1.50 4.25
N GLU A 227 26.50 0.68 4.00
CA GLU A 227 27.93 1.05 4.03
C GLU A 227 28.51 1.37 2.64
N GLY A 228 27.69 1.31 1.58
CA GLY A 228 28.21 1.37 0.20
C GLY A 228 28.91 0.07 -0.26
N THR A 229 29.08 -0.89 0.64
CA THR A 229 29.52 -2.27 0.39
C THR A 229 28.41 -3.11 -0.24
N PRO A 230 28.73 -4.23 -0.92
CA PRO A 230 27.70 -5.13 -1.43
C PRO A 230 26.80 -5.62 -0.29
N LEU A 231 25.48 -5.59 -0.53
CA LEU A 231 24.50 -5.97 0.48
C LEU A 231 24.69 -7.44 0.88
N GLU A 232 24.92 -7.66 2.18
CA GLU A 232 25.06 -8.98 2.79
C GLU A 232 23.84 -9.86 2.50
N THR A 233 24.07 -11.15 2.25
CA THR A 233 23.02 -12.11 1.91
C THR A 233 21.96 -12.24 3.00
N ASP A 234 22.36 -12.16 4.26
CA ASP A 234 21.45 -12.28 5.41
C ASP A 234 20.59 -11.03 5.60
N ALA A 235 21.17 -9.84 5.40
CA ALA A 235 20.43 -8.59 5.41
C ALA A 235 19.39 -8.55 4.28
N LEU A 236 19.78 -8.97 3.07
CA LEU A 236 18.87 -9.10 1.93
C LEU A 236 17.76 -10.13 2.20
N ARG A 237 18.09 -11.25 2.84
CA ARG A 237 17.11 -12.28 3.21
C ARG A 237 16.07 -11.75 4.21
N LYS A 238 16.52 -11.08 5.27
CA LYS A 238 15.63 -10.48 6.28
C LYS A 238 14.72 -9.42 5.66
N ALA A 239 15.28 -8.52 4.85
CA ALA A 239 14.52 -7.48 4.17
C ALA A 239 13.51 -8.07 3.16
N GLY A 240 13.92 -9.07 2.38
CA GLY A 240 13.04 -9.78 1.44
C GLY A 240 11.87 -10.46 2.14
N ARG A 241 12.11 -11.19 3.24
CA ARG A 241 11.04 -11.82 4.03
C ARG A 241 10.11 -10.79 4.66
N TRP A 242 10.67 -9.68 5.18
CA TRP A 242 9.86 -8.60 5.74
C TRP A 242 8.93 -7.98 4.70
N CYS A 243 9.42 -7.68 3.49
CA CYS A 243 8.60 -7.10 2.43
C CYS A 243 7.58 -8.11 1.89
N ALA A 244 7.98 -9.38 1.73
CA ALA A 244 7.09 -10.45 1.30
C ALA A 244 5.95 -10.72 2.31
N LEU A 245 6.26 -10.65 3.61
CA LEU A 245 5.28 -10.76 4.69
C LEU A 245 4.13 -9.77 4.48
N TRP A 246 4.45 -8.49 4.32
CA TRP A 246 3.43 -7.45 4.12
C TRP A 246 2.73 -7.57 2.77
N ALA A 247 3.44 -8.02 1.73
CA ALA A 247 2.87 -8.23 0.40
C ALA A 247 1.74 -9.27 0.41
N PHE A 248 1.94 -10.43 1.04
CA PHE A 248 0.88 -11.43 1.13
C PHE A 248 -0.15 -11.08 2.21
N LEU A 249 0.28 -10.59 3.38
CA LEU A 249 -0.61 -10.37 4.52
C LEU A 249 -1.68 -9.34 4.18
N GLY A 250 -1.34 -8.28 3.43
CA GLY A 250 -2.30 -7.27 3.01
C GLY A 250 -3.47 -7.82 2.18
N TYR A 251 -3.26 -8.89 1.40
CA TYR A 251 -4.30 -9.46 0.55
C TYR A 251 -5.00 -10.71 1.13
N ILE A 252 -4.46 -11.34 2.17
CA ILE A 252 -5.06 -12.55 2.78
C ILE A 252 -6.52 -12.32 3.21
N PRO A 253 -6.87 -11.29 4.02
CA PRO A 253 -8.25 -11.15 4.49
C PRO A 253 -9.26 -11.02 3.35
N ARG A 254 -8.96 -10.18 2.36
CA ARG A 254 -9.81 -10.03 1.16
C ARG A 254 -9.90 -11.30 0.34
N CYS A 255 -8.85 -12.10 0.31
CA CYS A 255 -8.83 -13.37 -0.41
C CYS A 255 -9.72 -14.39 0.30
N LEU A 256 -9.59 -14.52 1.63
CA LEU A 256 -10.40 -15.44 2.44
C LEU A 256 -11.88 -15.08 2.40
N ASP A 257 -12.22 -13.79 2.55
CA ASP A 257 -13.61 -13.32 2.53
C ASP A 257 -14.30 -13.66 1.19
N ARG A 258 -13.65 -13.31 0.07
CA ARG A 258 -14.22 -13.54 -1.26
C ARG A 258 -14.24 -15.02 -1.67
N TRP A 259 -13.24 -15.81 -1.31
CA TRP A 259 -13.32 -17.26 -1.50
C TRP A 259 -14.40 -17.90 -0.62
N GLY A 260 -14.60 -17.40 0.61
CA GLY A 260 -15.68 -17.84 1.49
C GLY A 260 -17.05 -17.60 0.88
N LEU A 261 -17.28 -16.40 0.32
CA LEU A 261 -18.51 -16.08 -0.41
C LEU A 261 -18.69 -16.97 -1.64
N PHE A 262 -17.64 -17.15 -2.45
CA PHE A 262 -17.69 -18.02 -3.63
C PHE A 262 -18.07 -19.46 -3.27
N VAL A 263 -17.41 -20.03 -2.25
CA VAL A 263 -17.71 -21.40 -1.78
C VAL A 263 -19.13 -21.48 -1.25
N GLY A 264 -19.56 -20.51 -0.44
CA GLY A 264 -20.92 -20.49 0.13
C GLY A 264 -22.02 -20.41 -0.93
N ILE A 265 -21.80 -19.67 -2.02
CA ILE A 265 -22.74 -19.59 -3.16
C ILE A 265 -22.67 -20.86 -4.00
N SER A 266 -21.49 -21.41 -4.24
CA SER A 266 -21.29 -22.63 -5.04
C SER A 266 -21.94 -23.87 -4.41
N LEU A 267 -22.13 -23.87 -3.08
CA LEU A 267 -22.82 -24.95 -2.37
C LEU A 267 -24.35 -24.86 -2.47
N ARG A 268 -24.92 -23.78 -3.03
CA ARG A 268 -26.37 -23.66 -3.23
C ARG A 268 -26.80 -24.43 -4.48
N PRO A 269 -27.97 -25.08 -4.48
CA PRO A 269 -28.51 -25.73 -5.67
C PRO A 269 -28.90 -24.69 -6.73
N GLY A 270 -28.44 -24.89 -7.96
CA GLY A 270 -28.72 -24.03 -9.12
C GLY A 270 -27.44 -23.59 -9.85
N PRO A 271 -27.57 -22.95 -11.03
CA PRO A 271 -26.42 -22.42 -11.75
C PRO A 271 -25.80 -21.24 -10.99
N LEU A 272 -24.47 -21.16 -11.01
CA LEU A 272 -23.72 -20.04 -10.44
C LEU A 272 -24.10 -18.74 -11.16
N PRO A 273 -24.41 -17.65 -10.43
CA PRO A 273 -24.63 -16.35 -11.04
C PRO A 273 -23.40 -15.92 -11.85
N PRO A 274 -23.58 -15.33 -13.05
CA PRO A 274 -22.46 -14.96 -13.92
C PRO A 274 -21.49 -13.97 -13.25
N ASP A 275 -21.98 -13.09 -12.38
CA ASP A 275 -21.16 -12.14 -11.62
C ASP A 275 -20.21 -12.85 -10.63
N VAL A 276 -20.64 -13.96 -10.04
CA VAL A 276 -19.85 -14.75 -9.09
C VAL A 276 -18.76 -15.54 -9.81
N ALA A 277 -19.06 -16.05 -11.00
CA ALA A 277 -18.07 -16.70 -11.87
C ALA A 277 -17.00 -15.71 -12.35
N ALA A 278 -17.39 -14.49 -12.73
CA ALA A 278 -16.46 -13.43 -13.10
C ALA A 278 -15.58 -13.00 -11.91
N GLU A 279 -16.14 -12.94 -10.69
CA GLU A 279 -15.37 -12.65 -9.49
C GLU A 279 -14.34 -13.77 -9.18
N ALA A 280 -14.71 -15.04 -9.35
CA ALA A 280 -13.80 -16.17 -9.19
C ALA A 280 -12.61 -16.10 -10.16
N LEU A 281 -12.86 -15.73 -11.42
CA LEU A 281 -11.80 -15.51 -12.42
C LEU A 281 -10.83 -14.40 -11.98
N GLY A 282 -11.31 -13.34 -11.33
CA GLY A 282 -10.47 -12.29 -10.75
C GLY A 282 -9.73 -12.69 -9.46
N LEU A 283 -10.22 -13.70 -8.73
CA LEU A 283 -9.61 -14.20 -7.49
C LEU A 283 -8.43 -15.13 -7.74
N THR A 284 -8.46 -15.92 -8.82
CA THR A 284 -7.35 -16.82 -9.17
C THR A 284 -6.00 -16.11 -9.32
N PRO A 285 -5.83 -15.02 -10.09
CA PRO A 285 -4.55 -14.33 -10.17
C PRO A 285 -4.12 -13.74 -8.82
N LEU A 286 -5.06 -13.29 -7.98
CA LEU A 286 -4.73 -12.83 -6.63
C LEU A 286 -4.12 -13.95 -5.79
N THR A 287 -4.72 -15.14 -5.80
CA THR A 287 -4.19 -16.29 -5.04
C THR A 287 -2.79 -16.69 -5.51
N LEU A 288 -2.55 -16.66 -6.82
CA LEU A 288 -1.25 -16.96 -7.39
C LEU A 288 -0.20 -15.91 -6.99
N ALA A 289 -0.57 -14.63 -6.97
CA ALA A 289 0.31 -13.57 -6.46
C ALA A 289 0.66 -13.79 -4.97
N ILE A 290 -0.34 -14.10 -4.14
CA ILE A 290 -0.16 -14.43 -2.71
C ILE A 290 0.79 -15.63 -2.56
N ALA A 291 0.58 -16.70 -3.32
CA ALA A 291 1.43 -17.89 -3.29
C ALA A 291 2.89 -17.56 -3.65
N CYS A 292 3.12 -16.71 -4.65
CA CYS A 292 4.46 -16.25 -5.02
C CYS A 292 5.17 -15.54 -3.84
N TRP A 293 4.47 -14.65 -3.12
CA TRP A 293 5.05 -13.97 -1.96
C TRP A 293 5.23 -14.90 -0.75
N ILE A 294 4.33 -15.87 -0.53
CA ILE A 294 4.50 -16.91 0.50
C ILE A 294 5.77 -17.73 0.21
N LEU A 295 6.03 -18.09 -1.05
CA LEU A 295 7.25 -18.79 -1.45
C LEU A 295 8.50 -17.94 -1.19
N ILE A 296 8.48 -16.64 -1.51
CA ILE A 296 9.58 -15.71 -1.19
C ILE A 296 9.80 -15.64 0.33
N PHE A 297 8.74 -15.66 1.13
CA PHE A 297 8.81 -15.61 2.58
C PHE A 297 9.36 -16.90 3.21
N ALA A 298 8.96 -18.06 2.69
CA ALA A 298 9.28 -19.38 3.23
C ALA A 298 10.67 -19.87 2.81
N LEU A 299 11.07 -19.63 1.55
CA LEU A 299 12.28 -20.21 0.99
C LEU A 299 13.56 -19.47 1.42
N ARG A 300 14.65 -20.23 1.58
CA ARG A 300 15.90 -19.73 2.18
C ARG A 300 16.82 -18.96 1.23
N ALA A 301 16.49 -18.88 -0.07
CA ALA A 301 17.37 -18.34 -1.12
C ALA A 301 16.81 -17.03 -1.74
N PRO A 302 17.01 -15.86 -1.11
CA PRO A 302 16.33 -14.62 -1.50
C PRO A 302 16.63 -14.19 -2.94
N ARG A 303 17.92 -14.12 -3.36
CA ARG A 303 18.28 -13.58 -4.69
C ARG A 303 17.71 -14.38 -5.87
N ARG A 304 17.71 -15.71 -5.78
CA ARG A 304 17.22 -16.59 -6.84
C ARG A 304 15.69 -16.62 -6.94
N ILE A 305 14.98 -16.10 -5.93
CA ILE A 305 13.53 -16.24 -5.80
C ILE A 305 12.83 -14.88 -5.91
N LEU A 306 13.57 -13.77 -5.76
CA LEU A 306 13.05 -12.41 -5.95
C LEU A 306 12.39 -12.18 -7.33
N TRP A 307 12.70 -12.99 -8.35
CA TRP A 307 12.01 -12.91 -9.64
C TRP A 307 10.52 -13.24 -9.54
N LEU A 308 10.11 -14.07 -8.56
CA LEU A 308 8.71 -14.38 -8.29
C LEU A 308 7.90 -13.12 -7.96
N ASN A 309 8.54 -12.03 -7.50
CA ASN A 309 7.84 -10.77 -7.30
C ASN A 309 7.36 -10.17 -8.63
N PHE A 310 8.11 -10.31 -9.72
CA PHE A 310 7.65 -9.87 -11.05
C PHE A 310 6.45 -10.70 -11.51
N LEU A 311 6.48 -12.01 -11.26
CA LEU A 311 5.34 -12.89 -11.56
C LEU A 311 4.10 -12.53 -10.73
N ALA A 312 4.27 -12.23 -9.44
CA ALA A 312 3.18 -11.77 -8.58
C ALA A 312 2.58 -10.45 -9.06
N ILE A 313 3.41 -9.49 -9.45
CA ILE A 313 2.97 -8.21 -10.01
C ILE A 313 2.25 -8.42 -11.35
N PHE A 314 2.75 -9.30 -12.20
CA PHE A 314 2.06 -9.67 -13.44
C PHE A 314 0.65 -10.17 -13.15
N PHE A 315 0.47 -11.08 -12.19
CA PHE A 315 -0.86 -11.54 -11.81
C PHE A 315 -1.75 -10.41 -11.26
N LEU A 316 -1.21 -9.47 -10.48
CA LEU A 316 -1.99 -8.29 -10.07
C LEU A 316 -2.44 -7.44 -11.27
N LEU A 317 -1.58 -7.25 -12.27
CA LEU A 317 -1.93 -6.52 -13.48
C LEU A 317 -3.01 -7.25 -14.31
N VAL A 318 -2.91 -8.58 -14.41
CA VAL A 318 -3.94 -9.40 -15.04
C VAL A 318 -5.26 -9.22 -14.30
N ARG A 319 -5.27 -9.29 -12.97
CA ARG A 319 -6.46 -9.06 -12.16
C ARG A 319 -7.10 -7.70 -12.43
N GLN A 320 -6.31 -6.62 -12.45
CA GLN A 320 -6.82 -5.26 -12.70
C GLN A 320 -7.36 -5.09 -14.13
N SER A 321 -6.80 -5.82 -15.08
CA SER A 321 -7.19 -5.75 -16.49
C SER A 321 -8.41 -6.60 -16.83
N LEU A 322 -8.67 -7.67 -16.07
CA LEU A 322 -9.74 -8.64 -16.29
C LEU A 322 -11.14 -8.02 -16.49
N PRO A 323 -11.64 -7.08 -15.64
CA PRO A 323 -12.96 -6.50 -15.84
C PRO A 323 -13.09 -5.72 -17.17
N PHE A 324 -11.99 -5.16 -17.67
CA PHE A 324 -11.97 -4.41 -18.93
C PHE A 324 -11.93 -5.35 -20.14
N VAL A 325 -11.17 -6.43 -20.05
CA VAL A 325 -11.15 -7.49 -21.07
C VAL A 325 -12.54 -8.13 -21.21
N LEU A 326 -13.21 -8.44 -20.09
CA LEU A 326 -14.56 -8.98 -20.12
C LEU A 326 -15.57 -8.02 -20.74
N ARG A 327 -15.47 -6.72 -20.48
CA ARG A 327 -16.33 -5.70 -21.10
C ARG A 327 -16.06 -5.49 -22.59
N LEU A 328 -14.84 -5.73 -23.06
CA LEU A 328 -14.47 -5.64 -24.48
C LEU A 328 -14.89 -6.90 -25.27
N ALA A 329 -15.08 -8.02 -24.59
CA ALA A 329 -15.48 -9.29 -25.19
C ALA A 329 -17.01 -9.44 -25.32
N GLN A 330 -17.78 -8.49 -24.78
CA GLN A 330 -19.25 -8.39 -24.88
C GLN A 330 -19.66 -7.43 -25.99
#